data_AF-A0A5C9E6Q2-F1
#
_entry.id   AF-A0A5C9E6Q2-F1
#
_cell.length_a   1.000
_cell.length_b   1.000
_cell.length_c   1.000
_cell.angle_alpha   90.00
_cell.angle_beta   90.00
_cell.angle_gamma   90.00
#
_symmetry.space_group_name_H-M   'P 1'
#
loop_
_entity.id
_entity.type
_entity.pdbx_description
1 polymer ?
#
loop_
_entity_poly.entity_id
_entity_poly.type
_entity_poly.pdbx_seq_one_letter_code
_entity_poly.pdbx_strand_id
1 'polypeptide(L)'
;MERFEDFDEEEQLDFASLSKEEREALVREHNASLLSPEEIKRIMKETGTEVVDLHRVKNGEEPHKVKDTGRLGSLVDMAVPQVRGLQIRTREELRALIDREYPALREKKDFERRLKEADVHLDLLRKYGHLERLPYGAPTRIARELGVDPETIRNWTGKKMTPRLYTYMEWATPKSEAESKIEDILNESNGIRNMDDVQSRLDTYYFGDVERNSRFYKRELKKVEKYYAFLEEYFKGGMLLDIAKKVRLSESGARNYLAGALPRLVSIAIQIPSEPPRYGCKWLPMVSGTNAVRDDWIQVPEQVKDYRQVLEVLNQISPLENKDMTIWEKKYGSDYHREEGFMHLLGTYVSDSRVSSSSTISNAFAINLSKNYEWSVDFGEASCFHLGQIGIKAHQTADKEPSVADIETETGMRQIHAEAQYEWQSENSPLLKWIRKSCLGYDDSAKTYQKVDSEWILDAPRNLRVAFLQGYADGDGGVSSRSYYFAISTHSDHETVENLLQSLGVDTHRTKKYVRTANFQAVKNIAEIPPFKYARDRQRTLEKTVKMIEARRLSPKANPPSQEEIIFMKQLRAEGVSYGLIGEHLFDKYGYTLDPRNIRDFIENQ
;
A
#
# COMPACT_ATOMS: atom_id res chain seq x y z
N MET A 1 -38.24 14.62 -1.27
CA MET A 1 -36.94 13.93 -1.38
C MET A 1 -35.92 14.76 -2.19
N GLU A 2 -36.07 16.09 -2.23
CA GLU A 2 -35.25 17.01 -3.08
C GLU A 2 -34.71 18.25 -2.31
N ARG A 3 -34.44 18.13 -0.99
CA ARG A 3 -33.84 19.23 -0.21
C ARG A 3 -32.93 18.69 0.90
N PHE A 4 -31.82 18.05 0.55
CA PHE A 4 -30.79 17.68 1.53
C PHE A 4 -29.40 17.65 0.86
N GLU A 5 -29.00 18.74 0.22
CA GLU A 5 -27.64 18.89 -0.37
C GLU A 5 -26.68 19.73 0.50
N ASP A 6 -27.12 20.18 1.69
CA ASP A 6 -26.35 21.13 2.53
C ASP A 6 -25.81 20.54 3.86
N PHE A 7 -25.85 19.21 4.06
CA PHE A 7 -25.28 18.57 5.26
C PHE A 7 -23.89 17.98 4.96
N ASP A 8 -22.94 18.06 5.90
CA ASP A 8 -21.61 17.44 5.76
C ASP A 8 -21.71 15.90 5.91
N GLU A 9 -20.74 15.14 5.37
CA GLU A 9 -20.80 13.68 5.21
C GLU A 9 -20.97 12.91 6.55
N GLU A 10 -20.50 13.45 7.68
CA GLU A 10 -20.71 12.88 9.02
C GLU A 10 -22.15 13.10 9.55
N GLU A 11 -22.76 14.25 9.30
CA GLU A 11 -24.16 14.51 9.69
C GLU A 11 -25.16 13.73 8.82
N GLN A 12 -24.82 13.47 7.56
CA GLN A 12 -25.64 12.63 6.68
C GLN A 12 -25.66 11.16 7.12
N LEU A 13 -24.55 10.64 7.69
CA LEU A 13 -24.47 9.26 8.19
C LEU A 13 -25.30 9.07 9.47
N ASP A 14 -25.34 10.07 10.36
CA ASP A 14 -26.11 10.01 11.59
C ASP A 14 -27.62 10.28 11.34
N PHE A 15 -27.97 11.15 10.40
CA PHE A 15 -29.36 11.36 10.01
C PHE A 15 -29.93 10.17 9.20
N ALA A 16 -29.09 9.45 8.45
CA ALA A 16 -29.48 8.27 7.68
C ALA A 16 -29.72 7.02 8.55
N SER A 17 -29.14 6.97 9.75
CA SER A 17 -29.31 5.86 10.71
C SER A 17 -30.61 5.94 11.50
N LEU A 18 -31.21 7.13 11.62
CA LEU A 18 -32.49 7.35 12.31
C LEU A 18 -33.67 6.73 11.56
N SER A 19 -34.57 6.09 12.30
CA SER A 19 -35.83 5.59 11.75
C SER A 19 -36.71 6.71 11.23
N LYS A 20 -37.65 6.38 10.32
CA LYS A 20 -38.58 7.36 9.75
C LYS A 20 -39.40 8.07 10.85
N GLU A 21 -39.76 7.35 11.91
CA GLU A 21 -40.52 7.87 13.05
C GLU A 21 -39.70 8.85 13.91
N GLU A 22 -38.41 8.59 14.11
CA GLU A 22 -37.50 9.51 14.83
C GLU A 22 -37.25 10.80 14.04
N ARG A 23 -37.09 10.72 12.72
CA ARG A 23 -36.97 11.91 11.86
C ARG A 23 -38.24 12.76 11.88
N GLU A 24 -39.41 12.12 11.85
CA GLU A 24 -40.69 12.82 11.95
C GLU A 24 -40.94 13.41 13.34
N ALA A 25 -40.42 12.80 14.41
CA ALA A 25 -40.48 13.32 15.77
C ALA A 25 -39.62 14.57 15.97
N LEU A 26 -38.39 14.59 15.45
CA LEU A 26 -37.51 15.76 15.47
C LEU A 26 -38.10 16.95 14.69
N VAL A 27 -38.70 16.70 13.53
CA VAL A 27 -39.40 17.72 12.75
C VAL A 27 -40.68 18.20 13.47
N ARG A 28 -41.38 17.33 14.20
CA ARG A 28 -42.52 17.72 15.04
C ARG A 28 -42.11 18.55 16.24
N GLU A 29 -41.02 18.21 16.93
CA GLU A 29 -40.50 18.95 18.08
C GLU A 29 -40.00 20.34 17.66
N HIS A 30 -39.34 20.44 16.49
CA HIS A 30 -38.90 21.71 15.93
C HIS A 30 -40.09 22.61 15.53
N ASN A 31 -41.13 22.03 14.91
CA ASN A 31 -42.32 22.78 14.48
C ASN A 31 -43.30 23.08 15.63
N ALA A 32 -43.31 22.30 16.71
CA ALA A 32 -44.14 22.54 17.90
C ALA A 32 -43.72 23.78 18.70
N SER A 33 -42.53 24.33 18.42
CA SER A 33 -42.01 25.56 19.05
C SER A 33 -42.48 26.86 18.39
N LEU A 34 -43.25 26.78 17.30
CA LEU A 34 -43.70 27.93 16.53
C LEU A 34 -45.22 28.13 16.71
N LEU A 35 -45.61 29.33 17.16
CA LEU A 35 -47.01 29.72 17.31
C LEU A 35 -47.75 29.60 15.98
N SER A 36 -49.00 29.10 16.01
CA SER A 36 -49.81 28.99 14.80
C SER A 36 -50.15 30.38 14.21
N PRO A 37 -50.29 30.51 12.89
CA PRO A 37 -50.71 31.77 12.25
C PRO A 37 -52.02 32.34 12.81
N GLU A 38 -52.94 31.47 13.27
CA GLU A 38 -54.18 31.84 13.93
C GLU A 38 -53.96 32.41 15.35
N GLU A 39 -53.04 31.86 16.13
CA GLU A 39 -52.67 32.41 17.46
C GLU A 39 -51.97 33.76 17.33
N ILE A 40 -51.11 33.92 16.32
CA ILE A 40 -50.48 35.22 16.00
C ILE A 40 -51.56 36.24 15.65
N LYS A 41 -52.56 35.87 14.81
CA LYS A 41 -53.69 36.75 14.49
C LYS A 41 -54.60 37.06 15.68
N ARG A 42 -54.81 36.11 16.60
CA ARG A 42 -55.63 36.33 17.81
C ARG A 42 -54.95 37.33 18.75
N ILE A 43 -53.65 37.15 18.99
CA ILE A 43 -52.84 38.08 19.79
C ILE A 43 -52.82 39.47 19.15
N MET A 44 -52.61 39.57 17.83
CA MET A 44 -52.65 40.84 17.10
C MET A 44 -54.01 41.57 17.21
N LYS A 45 -55.12 40.82 17.26
CA LYS A 45 -56.48 41.37 17.38
C LYS A 45 -56.81 41.81 18.81
N GLU A 46 -56.27 41.12 19.81
CA GLU A 46 -56.47 41.47 21.23
C GLU A 46 -55.59 42.64 21.68
N THR A 47 -54.39 42.83 21.10
CA THR A 47 -53.45 43.89 21.51
C THR A 47 -53.40 45.10 20.58
N GLY A 48 -54.07 45.06 19.42
CA GLY A 48 -54.22 46.19 18.50
C GLY A 48 -52.90 46.72 17.92
N THR A 49 -51.91 45.86 17.67
CA THR A 49 -50.53 46.25 17.30
C THR A 49 -50.15 45.73 15.90
N GLU A 50 -49.68 46.60 15.01
CA GLU A 50 -49.01 46.21 13.77
C GLU A 50 -47.51 45.89 14.01
N VAL A 51 -46.99 44.99 13.19
CA VAL A 51 -45.73 44.25 13.35
C VAL A 51 -44.51 45.15 13.36
N VAL A 52 -44.00 45.51 14.54
CA VAL A 52 -42.59 45.84 14.76
C VAL A 52 -42.15 45.29 16.12
N ASP A 53 -41.19 44.36 16.10
CA ASP A 53 -40.41 43.83 17.25
C ASP A 53 -41.09 42.92 18.29
N LEU A 54 -41.23 41.64 17.94
CA LEU A 54 -41.62 40.54 18.83
C LEU A 54 -40.59 40.16 19.92
N HIS A 55 -39.36 40.70 19.90
CA HIS A 55 -38.36 40.37 20.92
C HIS A 55 -38.44 41.19 22.21
N ARG A 56 -39.14 42.33 22.22
CA ARG A 56 -39.15 43.26 23.37
C ARG A 56 -40.27 43.02 24.38
N VAL A 57 -41.29 42.23 24.04
CA VAL A 57 -42.48 42.04 24.91
C VAL A 57 -42.29 40.91 25.94
N LYS A 58 -41.37 39.95 25.71
CA LYS A 58 -41.16 38.81 26.64
C LYS A 58 -40.53 39.19 27.99
N ASN A 59 -39.94 40.39 28.12
CA ASN A 59 -39.19 40.79 29.32
C ASN A 59 -39.89 41.85 30.20
N GLY A 60 -41.14 42.20 29.91
CA GLY A 60 -41.90 43.15 30.77
C GLY A 60 -41.30 44.56 30.83
N GLU A 61 -40.54 44.99 29.82
CA GLU A 61 -40.00 46.34 29.75
C GLU A 61 -41.07 47.31 29.25
N GLU A 62 -41.33 48.39 30.00
CA GLU A 62 -42.23 49.46 29.57
C GLU A 62 -41.72 50.13 28.28
N PRO A 63 -42.61 50.53 27.35
CA PRO A 63 -42.23 51.30 26.18
C PRO A 63 -41.63 52.63 26.62
N HIS A 64 -40.34 52.81 26.37
CA HIS A 64 -39.67 54.08 26.59
C HIS A 64 -40.38 55.19 25.82
N LYS A 65 -41.04 56.09 26.57
CA LYS A 65 -41.46 57.39 26.07
C LYS A 65 -40.23 58.09 25.49
N VAL A 66 -40.22 58.24 24.16
CA VAL A 66 -39.27 59.11 23.45
C VAL A 66 -39.48 60.52 23.99
N LYS A 67 -38.65 60.90 24.97
CA LYS A 67 -38.50 62.30 25.35
C LYS A 67 -37.98 63.01 24.11
N ASP A 68 -38.79 63.92 23.59
CA ASP A 68 -38.42 64.91 22.59
C ASP A 68 -37.33 65.80 23.21
N THR A 69 -36.10 65.30 23.15
CA THR A 69 -34.89 66.01 23.51
C THR A 69 -34.62 66.94 22.35
N GLY A 70 -34.86 68.24 22.55
CA GLY A 70 -34.80 69.26 21.51
C GLY A 70 -33.61 69.06 20.57
N ARG A 71 -33.89 68.62 19.34
CA ARG A 71 -33.04 68.53 18.13
C ARG A 71 -31.52 68.57 18.35
N LEU A 72 -30.99 67.75 19.24
CA LEU A 72 -29.55 67.57 19.39
C LEU A 72 -29.06 66.66 18.26
N GLY A 73 -28.03 67.11 17.54
CA GLY A 73 -27.42 66.34 16.45
C GLY A 73 -26.92 64.96 16.91
N SER A 74 -26.84 64.00 15.98
CA SER A 74 -26.35 62.65 16.26
C SER A 74 -24.86 62.69 16.57
N LEU A 75 -24.44 62.05 17.67
CA LEU A 75 -23.02 61.88 18.01
C LEU A 75 -22.29 61.18 16.85
N VAL A 76 -21.11 61.71 16.53
CA VAL A 76 -20.21 61.11 15.54
C VAL A 76 -19.26 60.19 16.30
N ASP A 77 -19.30 58.92 15.94
CA ASP A 77 -18.47 57.87 16.50
C ASP A 77 -18.13 56.88 15.39
N MET A 78 -17.14 57.28 14.57
CA MET A 78 -16.68 56.54 13.40
C MET A 78 -15.48 55.68 13.73
N ALA A 79 -15.47 54.44 13.23
CA ALA A 79 -14.28 53.61 13.28
C ALA A 79 -13.32 53.99 12.15
N VAL A 80 -12.05 54.25 12.48
CA VAL A 80 -10.99 54.24 11.47
C VAL A 80 -10.85 52.78 11.03
N PRO A 81 -11.08 52.45 9.74
CA PRO A 81 -11.03 51.07 9.30
C PRO A 81 -9.61 50.55 9.48
N GLN A 82 -9.54 49.34 10.03
CA GLN A 82 -8.29 48.61 10.24
C GLN A 82 -8.43 47.26 9.56
N VAL A 83 -7.40 46.87 8.81
CA VAL A 83 -7.27 45.52 8.25
C VAL A 83 -5.99 44.95 8.82
N ARG A 84 -6.10 43.91 9.64
CA ARG A 84 -4.98 43.22 10.30
C ARG A 84 -4.00 44.19 10.99
N GLY A 85 -4.55 45.17 11.70
CA GLY A 85 -3.78 46.19 12.42
C GLY A 85 -3.29 47.37 11.57
N LEU A 86 -3.41 47.33 10.25
CA LEU A 86 -3.08 48.46 9.37
C LEU A 86 -4.28 49.41 9.27
N GLN A 87 -4.08 50.66 9.73
CA GLN A 87 -5.08 51.72 9.57
C GLN A 87 -5.13 52.20 8.13
N ILE A 88 -6.35 52.25 7.58
CA ILE A 88 -6.60 52.75 6.22
C ILE A 88 -7.24 54.12 6.33
N ARG A 89 -6.53 55.16 5.88
CA ARG A 89 -6.95 56.56 5.99
C ARG A 89 -7.34 57.17 4.66
N THR A 90 -6.78 56.65 3.56
CA THR A 90 -7.04 57.17 2.20
C THR A 90 -7.51 56.07 1.25
N ARG A 91 -8.13 56.48 0.13
CA ARG A 91 -8.57 55.56 -0.92
C ARG A 91 -7.39 54.94 -1.65
N GLU A 92 -6.34 55.74 -1.82
CA GLU A 92 -5.09 55.35 -2.44
C GLU A 92 -4.39 54.27 -1.62
N GLU A 93 -4.38 54.40 -0.28
CA GLU A 93 -3.89 53.34 0.62
C GLU A 93 -4.72 52.06 0.51
N LEU A 94 -6.06 52.17 0.48
CA LEU A 94 -6.95 51.01 0.36
C LEU A 94 -6.71 50.25 -0.94
N ARG A 95 -6.70 50.96 -2.08
CA ARG A 95 -6.46 50.36 -3.40
C ARG A 95 -5.04 49.81 -3.50
N ALA A 96 -4.07 50.58 -3.01
CA ALA A 96 -2.71 50.21 -2.64
C ALA A 96 -2.60 48.78 -2.09
N LEU A 97 -3.29 48.61 -0.96
CA LEU A 97 -3.31 47.39 -0.18
C LEU A 97 -4.04 46.25 -0.91
N ILE A 98 -5.16 46.52 -1.56
CA ILE A 98 -5.91 45.51 -2.31
C ILE A 98 -5.09 44.99 -3.51
N ASP A 99 -4.48 45.90 -4.28
CA ASP A 99 -3.63 45.56 -5.42
C ASP A 99 -2.46 44.67 -5.02
N ARG A 100 -1.82 45.00 -3.90
CA ARG A 100 -0.62 44.30 -3.44
C ARG A 100 -0.95 42.97 -2.74
N GLU A 101 -1.87 42.99 -1.79
CA GLU A 101 -2.10 41.88 -0.85
C GLU A 101 -3.39 41.11 -1.10
N TYR A 102 -4.39 41.68 -1.78
CA TYR A 102 -5.70 41.04 -1.94
C TYR A 102 -6.24 41.07 -3.38
N PRO A 103 -5.42 40.74 -4.41
CA PRO A 103 -5.84 40.85 -5.80
C PRO A 103 -7.05 39.96 -6.13
N ALA A 104 -7.16 38.80 -5.48
CA ALA A 104 -8.27 37.86 -5.68
C ALA A 104 -9.65 38.41 -5.27
N LEU A 105 -9.72 39.42 -4.37
CA LEU A 105 -11.00 40.01 -3.99
C LEU A 105 -11.71 40.68 -5.18
N ARG A 106 -10.96 41.11 -6.21
CA ARG A 106 -11.49 41.73 -7.43
C ARG A 106 -12.37 40.81 -8.26
N GLU A 107 -12.19 39.51 -8.12
CA GLU A 107 -12.97 38.50 -8.83
C GLU A 107 -14.38 38.32 -8.23
N LYS A 108 -14.64 38.85 -7.03
CA LYS A 108 -15.97 38.76 -6.42
C LYS A 108 -16.97 39.60 -7.20
N LYS A 109 -18.13 39.00 -7.49
CA LYS A 109 -19.22 39.65 -8.23
C LYS A 109 -19.67 40.99 -7.63
N ASP A 110 -19.56 41.16 -6.31
CA ASP A 110 -19.94 42.39 -5.63
C ASP A 110 -18.77 43.29 -5.23
N PHE A 111 -17.54 42.99 -5.67
CA PHE A 111 -16.33 43.74 -5.32
C PHE A 111 -16.45 45.23 -5.61
N GLU A 112 -16.81 45.62 -6.85
CA GLU A 112 -16.93 47.03 -7.25
C GLU A 112 -17.93 47.80 -6.38
N ARG A 113 -19.05 47.15 -6.03
CA ARG A 113 -20.02 47.73 -5.10
C ARG A 113 -19.41 47.93 -3.71
N ARG A 114 -18.71 46.92 -3.18
CA ARG A 114 -18.08 46.98 -1.85
C ARG A 114 -16.91 47.96 -1.79
N LEU A 115 -16.14 48.10 -2.87
CA LEU A 115 -15.09 49.09 -3.01
C LEU A 115 -15.67 50.50 -3.00
N LYS A 116 -16.76 50.73 -3.74
CA LYS A 116 -17.47 52.02 -3.71
C LYS A 116 -17.99 52.35 -2.31
N GLU A 117 -18.55 51.38 -1.59
CA GLU A 117 -18.98 51.56 -0.19
C GLU A 117 -17.80 51.96 0.72
N ALA A 118 -16.64 51.30 0.56
CA ALA A 118 -15.41 51.63 1.28
C ALA A 118 -14.86 53.03 0.95
N ASP A 119 -14.87 53.41 -0.34
CA ASP A 119 -14.47 54.73 -0.81
C ASP A 119 -15.36 55.85 -0.25
N VAL A 120 -16.67 55.60 -0.11
CA VAL A 120 -17.63 56.53 0.52
C VAL A 120 -17.36 56.64 2.02
N HIS A 121 -17.13 55.52 2.69
CA HIS A 121 -16.82 55.50 4.12
C HIS A 121 -15.56 56.32 4.46
N LEU A 122 -14.48 56.18 3.68
CA LEU A 122 -13.25 56.95 3.87
C LEU A 122 -13.46 58.46 3.65
N ASP A 123 -14.30 58.83 2.69
CA ASP A 123 -14.69 60.23 2.48
C ASP A 123 -15.46 60.81 3.67
N LEU A 124 -16.38 60.04 4.26
CA LEU A 124 -17.11 60.43 5.46
C LEU A 124 -16.17 60.60 6.64
N LEU A 125 -15.25 59.66 6.85
CA LEU A 125 -14.27 59.72 7.94
C LEU A 125 -13.40 60.98 7.81
N ARG A 126 -12.93 61.29 6.59
CA ARG A 126 -12.14 62.50 6.32
C ARG A 126 -12.94 63.78 6.55
N LYS A 127 -14.19 63.84 6.04
CA LYS A 127 -15.02 65.06 6.03
C LYS A 127 -15.69 65.32 7.37
N TYR A 128 -16.06 64.28 8.12
CA TYR A 128 -16.90 64.38 9.31
C TYR A 128 -16.32 63.69 10.55
N GLY A 129 -15.32 62.83 10.42
CA GLY A 129 -14.79 62.05 11.55
C GLY A 129 -14.10 62.87 12.65
N HIS A 130 -13.82 64.16 12.40
CA HIS A 130 -13.29 65.09 13.40
C HIS A 130 -14.39 65.87 14.15
N LEU A 131 -15.66 65.75 13.73
CA LEU A 131 -16.78 66.42 14.39
C LEU A 131 -17.25 65.61 15.59
N GLU A 132 -17.76 66.27 16.62
CA GLU A 132 -18.38 65.58 17.77
C GLU A 132 -19.84 65.16 17.45
N ARG A 133 -20.56 65.97 16.68
CA ARG A 133 -21.98 65.74 16.32
C ARG A 133 -22.27 66.16 14.88
N LEU A 134 -23.13 65.39 14.22
CA LEU A 134 -23.72 65.74 12.93
C LEU A 134 -25.06 66.47 13.15
N PRO A 135 -25.36 67.53 12.38
CA PRO A 135 -26.64 68.24 12.47
C PRO A 135 -27.85 67.32 12.27
N TYR A 136 -29.00 67.67 12.86
CA TYR A 136 -30.24 66.92 12.65
C TYR A 136 -30.58 66.84 11.14
N GLY A 137 -30.91 65.63 10.68
CA GLY A 137 -31.19 65.36 9.27
C GLY A 137 -29.95 65.28 8.35
N ALA A 138 -28.74 65.53 8.87
CA ALA A 138 -27.50 65.45 8.08
C ALA A 138 -27.27 64.04 7.47
N PRO A 139 -27.50 62.91 8.18
CA PRO A 139 -27.34 61.58 7.58
C PRO A 139 -28.21 61.38 6.34
N THR A 140 -29.47 61.85 6.34
CA THR A 140 -30.38 61.74 5.19
C THR A 140 -29.92 62.59 4.02
N ARG A 141 -29.40 63.79 4.29
CA ARG A 141 -28.86 64.69 3.25
C ARG A 141 -27.58 64.10 2.63
N ILE A 142 -26.65 63.64 3.47
CA ILE A 142 -25.40 63.00 3.06
C ILE A 142 -25.68 61.71 2.26
N ALA A 143 -26.63 60.91 2.71
CA ALA A 143 -27.10 59.71 2.01
C ALA A 143 -27.57 60.01 0.58
N ARG A 144 -28.38 61.06 0.42
CA ARG A 144 -28.85 61.52 -0.90
C ARG A 144 -27.70 62.02 -1.79
N GLU A 145 -26.72 62.73 -1.22
CA GLU A 145 -25.53 63.22 -1.93
C GLU A 145 -24.65 62.08 -2.43
N LEU A 146 -24.45 61.04 -1.61
CA LEU A 146 -23.52 59.95 -1.89
C LEU A 146 -24.19 58.72 -2.54
N GLY A 147 -25.52 58.73 -2.68
CA GLY A 147 -26.30 57.63 -3.25
C GLY A 147 -26.24 56.35 -2.40
N VAL A 148 -26.18 56.51 -1.07
CA VAL A 148 -26.12 55.41 -0.09
C VAL A 148 -27.36 55.48 0.79
N ASP A 149 -27.80 54.35 1.34
CA ASP A 149 -28.96 54.31 2.23
C ASP A 149 -28.74 55.15 3.53
N PRO A 150 -29.70 55.98 3.97
CA PRO A 150 -29.58 56.81 5.18
C PRO A 150 -29.30 56.04 6.47
N GLU A 151 -29.74 54.79 6.58
CA GLU A 151 -29.43 53.94 7.72
C GLU A 151 -27.97 53.48 7.68
N THR A 152 -27.44 53.18 6.50
CA THR A 152 -26.01 52.83 6.33
C THR A 152 -25.11 53.98 6.77
N ILE A 153 -25.43 55.23 6.38
CA ILE A 153 -24.70 56.42 6.84
C ILE A 153 -24.79 56.54 8.37
N ARG A 154 -25.99 56.42 8.96
CA ARG A 154 -26.16 56.48 10.43
C ARG A 154 -25.34 55.42 11.15
N ASN A 155 -25.32 54.20 10.62
CA ASN A 155 -24.57 53.08 11.18
C ASN A 155 -23.05 53.30 11.12
N TRP A 156 -22.55 53.81 9.99
CA TRP A 156 -21.13 54.16 9.85
C TRP A 156 -20.72 55.35 10.71
N THR A 157 -21.55 56.40 10.76
CA THR A 157 -21.20 57.64 11.46
C THR A 157 -21.41 57.59 12.97
N GLY A 158 -22.34 56.78 13.47
CA GLY A 158 -22.74 56.81 14.89
C GLY A 158 -22.70 55.47 15.63
N LYS A 159 -22.43 54.35 14.93
CA LYS A 159 -22.37 53.01 15.55
C LYS A 159 -21.04 52.29 15.29
N LYS A 160 -19.99 52.98 14.83
CA LYS A 160 -18.69 52.39 14.46
C LYS A 160 -18.74 51.23 13.47
N MET A 161 -19.84 51.09 12.70
CA MET A 161 -19.91 50.03 11.69
C MET A 161 -19.02 50.40 10.50
N THR A 162 -18.43 49.40 9.85
CA THR A 162 -17.60 49.59 8.66
C THR A 162 -18.19 48.85 7.45
N PRO A 163 -17.87 49.28 6.22
CA PRO A 163 -18.16 48.54 5.00
C PRO A 163 -17.68 47.09 5.03
N ARG A 164 -18.47 46.18 4.43
CA ARG A 164 -18.16 44.73 4.40
C ARG A 164 -16.83 44.40 3.71
N LEU A 165 -16.31 45.27 2.86
CA LEU A 165 -15.01 45.05 2.20
C LEU A 165 -13.89 44.87 3.23
N TYR A 166 -13.88 45.67 4.30
CA TYR A 166 -12.87 45.55 5.35
C TYR A 166 -12.94 44.20 6.04
N THR A 167 -14.15 43.69 6.29
CA THR A 167 -14.36 42.33 6.81
C THR A 167 -13.86 41.25 5.84
N TYR A 168 -14.07 41.41 4.52
CA TYR A 168 -13.52 40.49 3.53
C TYR A 168 -12.00 40.49 3.54
N MET A 169 -11.36 41.65 3.66
CA MET A 169 -9.90 41.74 3.75
C MET A 169 -9.36 41.17 5.06
N GLU A 170 -10.11 41.27 6.16
CA GLU A 170 -9.74 40.68 7.44
C GLU A 170 -9.77 39.14 7.38
N TRP A 171 -10.79 38.57 6.75
CA TRP A 171 -10.94 37.12 6.59
C TRP A 171 -10.12 36.52 5.45
N ALA A 172 -9.73 37.32 4.46
CA ALA A 172 -8.87 36.87 3.38
C ALA A 172 -7.44 36.67 3.88
N THR A 173 -6.76 35.66 3.34
CA THR A 173 -5.31 35.51 3.47
C THR A 173 -4.63 36.50 2.52
N PRO A 174 -3.74 37.38 3.02
CA PRO A 174 -2.88 38.22 2.19
C PRO A 174 -2.05 37.36 1.25
N LYS A 175 -1.78 37.89 0.06
CA LYS A 175 -0.95 37.24 -0.94
C LYS A 175 0.42 36.84 -0.36
N SER A 176 1.10 37.77 0.33
CA SER A 176 2.41 37.51 0.96
C SER A 176 2.40 36.35 1.97
N GLU A 177 1.35 36.25 2.79
CA GLU A 177 1.18 35.13 3.73
C GLU A 177 0.88 33.82 3.00
N ALA A 178 0.06 33.86 1.96
CA ALA A 178 -0.24 32.69 1.16
C ALA A 178 0.99 32.16 0.38
N GLU A 179 1.81 33.06 -0.17
CA GLU A 179 3.09 32.74 -0.81
C GLU A 179 4.01 32.03 0.18
N SER A 180 4.23 32.62 1.36
CA SER A 180 5.06 32.00 2.41
C SER A 180 4.53 30.63 2.82
N LYS A 181 3.21 30.49 3.01
CA LYS A 181 2.60 29.22 3.43
C LYS A 181 2.74 28.13 2.37
N ILE A 182 2.62 28.48 1.09
CA ILE A 182 2.83 27.53 -0.01
C ILE A 182 4.30 27.18 -0.14
N GLU A 183 5.22 28.14 -0.01
CA GLU A 183 6.65 27.85 0.00
C GLU A 183 7.00 26.84 1.09
N ASP A 184 6.46 27.00 2.31
CA ASP A 184 6.64 26.03 3.39
C ASP A 184 6.16 24.62 2.98
N ILE A 185 4.94 24.51 2.45
CA ILE A 185 4.36 23.22 2.00
C ILE A 185 5.21 22.59 0.87
N LEU A 186 5.68 23.40 -0.08
CA LEU A 186 6.47 22.92 -1.21
C LEU A 186 7.92 22.56 -0.81
N ASN A 187 8.49 23.26 0.16
CA ASN A 187 9.80 22.93 0.72
C ASN A 187 9.79 21.59 1.46
N GLU A 188 8.68 21.24 2.11
CA GLU A 188 8.46 19.93 2.74
C GLU A 188 8.18 18.81 1.71
N SER A 189 7.91 19.16 0.44
CA SER A 189 7.47 18.21 -0.59
C SER A 189 8.61 17.55 -1.37
N ASN A 190 9.85 17.49 -0.85
CA ASN A 190 11.00 16.80 -1.47
C ASN A 190 11.17 17.09 -2.99
N GLY A 191 10.99 18.35 -3.38
CA GLY A 191 11.10 18.81 -4.78
C GLY A 191 9.88 18.55 -5.67
N ILE A 192 8.80 17.96 -5.15
CA ILE A 192 7.55 17.72 -5.88
C ILE A 192 6.69 18.99 -5.82
N ARG A 193 6.57 19.71 -6.95
CA ARG A 193 5.86 21.00 -7.03
C ARG A 193 4.61 20.97 -7.88
N ASN A 194 4.50 19.98 -8.77
CA ASN A 194 3.39 19.89 -9.70
C ASN A 194 3.08 18.42 -10.06
N MET A 195 2.11 18.26 -10.94
CA MET A 195 1.64 16.97 -11.42
C MET A 195 2.71 16.19 -12.20
N ASP A 196 3.52 16.88 -12.99
CA ASP A 196 4.58 16.27 -13.79
C ASP A 196 5.69 15.71 -12.89
N ASP A 197 6.03 16.42 -11.81
CA ASP A 197 6.99 15.94 -10.81
C ASP A 197 6.48 14.65 -10.14
N VAL A 198 5.19 14.59 -9.80
CA VAL A 198 4.56 13.37 -9.25
C VAL A 198 4.69 12.22 -10.24
N GLN A 199 4.38 12.45 -11.52
CA GLN A 199 4.48 11.40 -12.54
C GLN A 199 5.91 10.94 -12.76
N SER A 200 6.84 11.88 -12.91
CA SER A 200 8.27 11.59 -13.09
C SER A 200 8.81 10.80 -11.90
N ARG A 201 8.36 11.11 -10.68
CA ARG A 201 8.80 10.37 -9.50
C ARG A 201 8.19 8.96 -9.46
N LEU A 202 6.92 8.80 -9.83
CA LEU A 202 6.28 7.49 -10.00
C LEU A 202 6.90 6.66 -11.12
N ASP A 203 7.47 7.26 -12.17
CA ASP A 203 8.22 6.54 -13.22
C ASP A 203 9.49 5.87 -12.66
N THR A 204 10.13 6.50 -11.69
CA THR A 204 11.31 5.94 -11.01
C THR A 204 10.94 4.91 -9.94
N TYR A 205 9.66 4.77 -9.58
CA TYR A 205 9.18 3.84 -8.58
C TYR A 205 8.92 2.46 -9.18
N TYR A 206 9.47 1.40 -8.58
CA TYR A 206 9.33 0.03 -9.08
C TYR A 206 7.86 -0.40 -9.23
N PHE A 207 6.98 0.03 -8.33
CA PHE A 207 5.53 -0.24 -8.44
C PHE A 207 4.71 0.89 -9.06
N GLY A 208 5.33 1.86 -9.74
CA GLY A 208 4.64 2.96 -10.41
C GLY A 208 3.54 2.48 -11.37
N ASP A 209 3.83 1.44 -12.15
CA ASP A 209 2.85 0.86 -13.09
C ASP A 209 1.73 0.09 -12.37
N VAL A 210 2.02 -0.54 -11.23
CA VAL A 210 1.00 -1.18 -10.40
C VAL A 210 0.04 -0.12 -9.84
N GLU A 211 0.58 1.01 -9.39
CA GLU A 211 -0.23 2.14 -8.92
C GLU A 211 -1.10 2.73 -10.03
N ARG A 212 -0.54 2.92 -11.23
CA ARG A 212 -1.26 3.40 -12.43
C ARG A 212 -2.39 2.50 -12.86
N ASN A 213 -2.19 1.19 -12.78
CA ASN A 213 -3.18 0.19 -13.15
C ASN A 213 -4.18 -0.12 -12.03
N SER A 214 -4.03 0.49 -10.85
CA SER A 214 -4.97 0.29 -9.75
C SER A 214 -6.34 0.88 -10.08
N ARG A 215 -7.41 0.22 -9.61
CA ARG A 215 -8.79 0.70 -9.80
C ARG A 215 -9.05 2.10 -9.24
N PHE A 216 -8.21 2.55 -8.31
CA PHE A 216 -8.35 3.85 -7.64
C PHE A 216 -7.53 4.97 -8.29
N TYR A 217 -6.61 4.64 -9.20
CA TYR A 217 -5.66 5.60 -9.77
C TYR A 217 -6.34 6.85 -10.35
N LYS A 218 -7.38 6.66 -11.19
CA LYS A 218 -8.13 7.77 -11.80
C LYS A 218 -8.79 8.68 -10.77
N ARG A 219 -9.26 8.14 -9.64
CA ARG A 219 -9.86 8.93 -8.56
C ARG A 219 -8.79 9.71 -7.81
N GLU A 220 -7.65 9.09 -7.53
CA GLU A 220 -6.54 9.74 -6.85
C GLU A 220 -5.91 10.82 -7.73
N LEU A 221 -5.79 10.62 -9.04
CA LEU A 221 -5.30 11.61 -9.99
C LEU A 221 -6.08 12.92 -9.89
N LYS A 222 -7.42 12.83 -9.88
CA LYS A 222 -8.30 13.99 -9.72
C LYS A 222 -8.10 14.72 -8.39
N LYS A 223 -7.72 14.01 -7.32
CA LYS A 223 -7.37 14.64 -6.04
C LYS A 223 -6.05 15.40 -6.14
N VAL A 224 -5.05 14.85 -6.83
CA VAL A 224 -3.78 15.52 -7.09
C VAL A 224 -3.98 16.78 -7.94
N GLU A 225 -4.77 16.69 -9.01
CA GLU A 225 -5.14 17.84 -9.86
C GLU A 225 -5.79 18.95 -9.04
N LYS A 226 -6.79 18.60 -8.21
CA LYS A 226 -7.46 19.58 -7.32
C LYS A 226 -6.51 20.15 -6.27
N TYR A 227 -5.58 19.35 -5.75
CA TYR A 227 -4.59 19.79 -4.77
C TYR A 227 -3.67 20.85 -5.38
N TYR A 228 -3.07 20.61 -6.55
CA TYR A 228 -2.21 21.61 -7.18
C TYR A 228 -2.99 22.83 -7.68
N ALA A 229 -4.20 22.65 -8.23
CA ALA A 229 -5.06 23.78 -8.58
C ALA A 229 -5.43 24.63 -7.35
N PHE A 230 -5.64 23.99 -6.19
CA PHE A 230 -5.87 24.69 -4.94
C PHE A 230 -4.65 25.50 -4.51
N LEU A 231 -3.45 24.91 -4.53
CA LEU A 231 -2.22 25.63 -4.20
C LEU A 231 -2.01 26.83 -5.14
N GLU A 232 -2.19 26.65 -6.45
CA GLU A 232 -2.03 27.73 -7.43
C GLU A 232 -3.02 28.89 -7.19
N GLU A 233 -4.29 28.58 -6.88
CA GLU A 233 -5.28 29.61 -6.55
C GLU A 233 -5.04 30.24 -5.18
N TYR A 234 -4.63 29.46 -4.18
CA TYR A 234 -4.31 29.96 -2.84
C TYR A 234 -3.11 30.91 -2.86
N PHE A 235 -2.12 30.68 -3.75
CA PHE A 235 -0.95 31.54 -3.95
C PHE A 235 -1.31 32.99 -4.30
N LYS A 236 -2.50 33.22 -4.88
CA LYS A 236 -2.99 34.56 -5.23
C LYS A 236 -3.54 35.33 -4.02
N GLY A 237 -3.62 34.70 -2.84
CA GLY A 237 -4.33 35.19 -1.66
C GLY A 237 -5.85 35.17 -1.85
N GLY A 238 -6.60 35.59 -0.82
CA GLY A 238 -8.06 35.68 -0.87
C GLY A 238 -8.77 34.89 0.23
N MET A 239 -10.10 34.79 0.14
CA MET A 239 -10.90 34.04 1.11
C MET A 239 -10.86 32.55 0.79
N LEU A 240 -10.52 31.73 1.79
CA LEU A 240 -10.38 30.28 1.64
C LEU A 240 -11.61 29.61 1.03
N LEU A 241 -12.82 30.02 1.47
CA LEU A 241 -14.08 29.49 0.96
C LEU A 241 -14.29 29.77 -0.53
N ASP A 242 -13.90 30.95 -1.01
CA ASP A 242 -14.05 31.30 -2.43
C ASP A 242 -13.06 30.51 -3.28
N ILE A 243 -11.81 30.39 -2.80
CA ILE A 243 -10.75 29.60 -3.45
C ILE A 243 -11.17 28.14 -3.54
N ALA A 244 -11.63 27.55 -2.43
CA ALA A 244 -12.12 26.17 -2.38
C ALA A 244 -13.26 25.93 -3.38
N LYS A 245 -14.26 26.83 -3.43
CA LYS A 245 -15.36 26.76 -4.40
C LYS A 245 -14.86 26.82 -5.85
N LYS A 246 -13.90 27.71 -6.15
CA LYS A 246 -13.32 27.87 -7.50
C LYS A 246 -12.69 26.57 -8.00
N VAL A 247 -12.00 25.84 -7.14
CA VAL A 247 -11.34 24.55 -7.48
C VAL A 247 -12.20 23.32 -7.17
N ARG A 248 -13.48 23.51 -6.83
CA ARG A 248 -14.44 22.43 -6.50
C ARG A 248 -13.95 21.53 -5.36
N LEU A 249 -13.44 22.15 -4.29
CA LEU A 249 -13.12 21.53 -3.01
C LEU A 249 -14.10 22.00 -1.94
N SER A 250 -14.32 21.15 -0.93
CA SER A 250 -14.97 21.58 0.30
C SER A 250 -14.04 22.50 1.10
N GLU A 251 -14.61 23.35 1.97
CA GLU A 251 -13.81 24.20 2.85
C GLU A 251 -12.94 23.36 3.80
N SER A 252 -13.49 22.24 4.32
CA SER A 252 -12.75 21.27 5.13
C SER A 252 -11.56 20.68 4.38
N GLY A 253 -11.74 20.30 3.11
CA GLY A 253 -10.66 19.79 2.26
C GLY A 253 -9.55 20.81 2.03
N ALA A 254 -9.91 22.07 1.78
CA ALA A 254 -8.95 23.16 1.64
C ALA A 254 -8.16 23.41 2.93
N ARG A 255 -8.83 23.43 4.09
CA ARG A 255 -8.16 23.54 5.40
C ARG A 255 -7.21 22.38 5.66
N ASN A 256 -7.61 21.15 5.32
CA ASN A 256 -6.77 19.98 5.47
C ASN A 256 -5.50 20.08 4.63
N TYR A 257 -5.58 20.55 3.38
CA TYR A 257 -4.41 20.77 2.54
C TYR A 257 -3.45 21.82 3.12
N LEU A 258 -3.97 22.92 3.67
CA LEU A 258 -3.14 23.93 4.36
C LEU A 258 -2.54 23.43 5.68
N ALA A 259 -3.16 22.43 6.30
CA ALA A 259 -2.66 21.74 7.49
C ALA A 259 -1.62 20.65 7.15
N GLY A 260 -1.24 20.49 5.88
CA GLY A 260 -0.24 19.51 5.43
C GLY A 260 -0.82 18.16 5.03
N ALA A 261 -2.14 18.01 4.93
CA ALA A 261 -2.72 16.78 4.38
C ALA A 261 -2.40 16.67 2.88
N LEU A 262 -1.86 15.54 2.46
CA LEU A 262 -1.43 15.29 1.08
C LEU A 262 -2.31 14.24 0.41
N PRO A 263 -2.65 14.39 -0.89
CA PRO A 263 -3.16 13.28 -1.68
C PRO A 263 -2.22 12.08 -1.63
N ARG A 264 -2.77 10.86 -1.64
CA ARG A 264 -1.97 9.62 -1.51
C ARG A 264 -0.81 9.54 -2.51
N LEU A 265 -1.05 9.88 -3.78
CA LEU A 265 -0.01 9.82 -4.82
C LEU A 265 1.10 10.86 -4.60
N VAL A 266 0.76 12.04 -4.08
CA VAL A 266 1.76 13.06 -3.70
C VAL A 266 2.58 12.55 -2.51
N SER A 267 1.92 11.96 -1.51
CA SER A 267 2.60 11.36 -0.35
C SER A 267 3.57 10.25 -0.76
N ILE A 268 3.19 9.37 -1.70
CA ILE A 268 4.10 8.35 -2.26
C ILE A 268 5.26 9.02 -3.02
N ALA A 269 4.98 10.01 -3.87
CA ALA A 269 6.00 10.72 -4.64
C ALA A 269 7.05 11.37 -3.75
N ILE A 270 6.64 12.08 -2.70
CA ILE A 270 7.54 12.76 -1.76
C ILE A 270 8.51 11.78 -1.09
N GLN A 271 8.05 10.56 -0.78
CA GLN A 271 8.87 9.55 -0.12
C GLN A 271 9.92 8.91 -1.03
N ILE A 272 9.71 8.90 -2.35
CA ILE A 272 10.68 8.32 -3.29
C ILE A 272 11.92 9.25 -3.34
N PRO A 273 13.15 8.72 -3.33
CA PRO A 273 14.36 9.54 -3.42
C PRO A 273 14.36 10.50 -4.61
N SER A 274 14.96 11.68 -4.42
CA SER A 274 14.95 12.77 -5.42
C SER A 274 15.97 12.57 -6.52
N GLU A 275 17.05 11.88 -6.19
CA GLU A 275 18.06 11.47 -7.13
C GLU A 275 17.53 10.36 -8.07
N PRO A 276 17.86 10.45 -9.36
CA PRO A 276 17.45 9.41 -10.31
C PRO A 276 18.13 8.08 -9.95
N PRO A 277 17.42 6.93 -10.07
CA PRO A 277 18.05 5.63 -9.90
C PRO A 277 19.09 5.39 -11.01
N ARG A 278 19.98 4.43 -10.79
CA ARG A 278 20.92 3.95 -11.82
C ARG A 278 20.16 3.51 -13.07
N TYR A 279 20.81 3.66 -14.24
CA TYR A 279 20.20 3.28 -15.52
C TYR A 279 19.73 1.83 -15.52
N GLY A 280 18.45 1.60 -15.86
CA GLY A 280 17.82 0.27 -15.85
C GLY A 280 17.30 -0.18 -14.47
N CYS A 281 17.43 0.66 -13.44
CA CYS A 281 16.92 0.40 -12.10
C CYS A 281 15.76 1.33 -11.74
N LYS A 282 14.98 0.91 -10.74
CA LYS A 282 13.92 1.68 -10.09
C LYS A 282 14.10 1.65 -8.57
N TRP A 283 13.51 2.63 -7.91
CA TRP A 283 13.44 2.71 -6.45
C TRP A 283 12.41 1.72 -5.89
N LEU A 284 12.83 0.91 -4.94
CA LEU A 284 12.01 -0.04 -4.21
C LEU A 284 12.09 0.26 -2.70
N PRO A 285 10.96 0.47 -2.02
CA PRO A 285 10.95 0.67 -0.57
C PRO A 285 11.12 -0.67 0.12
N MET A 286 11.85 -0.72 1.23
CA MET A 286 12.05 -1.97 1.98
C MET A 286 10.87 -2.33 2.88
N VAL A 287 10.07 -1.34 3.30
CA VAL A 287 8.94 -1.53 4.21
C VAL A 287 7.61 -1.31 3.47
N SER A 288 6.65 -2.23 3.68
CA SER A 288 5.27 -2.02 3.25
C SER A 288 4.45 -1.31 4.32
N GLY A 289 3.94 -0.12 4.01
CA GLY A 289 3.01 0.62 4.85
C GLY A 289 2.56 1.90 4.16
N THR A 290 1.32 2.34 4.42
CA THR A 290 0.81 3.65 4.00
C THR A 290 1.16 4.74 5.00
N ASN A 291 1.40 4.37 6.27
CA ASN A 291 1.60 5.30 7.38
C ASN A 291 3.03 5.25 7.95
N ALA A 292 3.84 4.28 7.54
CA ALA A 292 5.25 4.23 7.91
C ALA A 292 6.03 5.14 6.95
N VAL A 293 6.87 6.01 7.49
CA VAL A 293 7.83 6.77 6.70
C VAL A 293 8.74 5.75 6.00
N ARG A 294 8.76 5.78 4.67
CA ARG A 294 9.63 4.91 3.86
C ARG A 294 10.97 5.62 3.73
N ASP A 295 11.83 5.46 4.72
CA ASP A 295 13.18 6.04 4.67
C ASP A 295 14.19 5.06 4.04
N ASP A 296 13.91 3.75 4.10
CA ASP A 296 14.77 2.73 3.52
C ASP A 296 14.36 2.38 2.08
N TRP A 297 15.11 2.93 1.13
CA TRP A 297 14.97 2.64 -0.31
C TRP A 297 16.22 1.96 -0.84
N ILE A 298 15.99 1.00 -1.74
CA ILE A 298 17.04 0.36 -2.51
C ILE A 298 16.75 0.52 -4.01
N GLN A 299 17.79 0.44 -4.81
CA GLN A 299 17.68 0.42 -6.27
C GLN A 299 17.67 -1.03 -6.75
N VAL A 300 16.66 -1.38 -7.53
CA VAL A 300 16.49 -2.72 -8.08
C VAL A 300 16.31 -2.66 -9.60
N PRO A 301 16.86 -3.64 -10.36
CA PRO A 301 16.59 -3.73 -11.78
C PRO A 301 15.12 -4.08 -12.03
N GLU A 302 14.56 -3.59 -13.14
CA GLU A 302 13.18 -3.95 -13.54
C GLU A 302 13.06 -5.44 -13.87
N GLN A 303 14.08 -5.99 -14.52
CA GLN A 303 14.23 -7.42 -14.82
C GLN A 303 15.69 -7.81 -14.53
N VAL A 304 15.90 -8.95 -13.89
CA VAL A 304 17.26 -9.50 -13.70
C VAL A 304 17.69 -10.23 -14.96
N LYS A 305 18.84 -9.84 -15.50
CA LYS A 305 19.47 -10.45 -16.69
C LYS A 305 20.84 -11.05 -16.40
N ASP A 306 21.45 -10.65 -15.28
CA ASP A 306 22.77 -11.12 -14.85
C ASP A 306 22.82 -11.21 -13.33
N TYR A 307 23.44 -12.26 -12.78
CA TYR A 307 23.55 -12.48 -11.34
C TYR A 307 24.24 -11.31 -10.61
N ARG A 308 25.11 -10.54 -11.26
CA ARG A 308 25.76 -9.35 -10.68
C ARG A 308 24.73 -8.29 -10.27
N GLN A 309 23.62 -8.17 -11.00
CA GLN A 309 22.54 -7.26 -10.62
C GLN A 309 21.89 -7.68 -9.29
N VAL A 310 21.76 -8.99 -9.06
CA VAL A 310 21.32 -9.51 -7.76
C VAL A 310 22.32 -9.17 -6.66
N LEU A 311 23.62 -9.34 -6.92
CA LEU A 311 24.67 -8.96 -5.95
C LEU A 311 24.59 -7.49 -5.56
N GLU A 312 24.40 -6.61 -6.54
CA GLU A 312 24.23 -5.17 -6.30
C GLU A 312 22.99 -4.86 -5.45
N VAL A 313 21.90 -5.61 -5.62
CA VAL A 313 20.71 -5.49 -4.76
C VAL A 313 21.01 -6.00 -3.35
N LEU A 314 21.61 -7.18 -3.22
CA LEU A 314 21.94 -7.76 -1.92
C LEU A 314 22.89 -6.85 -1.12
N ASN A 315 23.86 -6.22 -1.77
CA ASN A 315 24.81 -5.29 -1.13
C ASN A 315 24.15 -4.02 -0.55
N GLN A 316 22.92 -3.70 -0.94
CA GLN A 316 22.15 -2.56 -0.39
C GLN A 316 21.32 -2.95 0.84
N ILE A 317 21.20 -4.24 1.14
CA ILE A 317 20.31 -4.76 2.18
C ILE A 317 21.16 -5.23 3.36
N SER A 318 20.75 -4.92 4.59
CA SER A 318 21.38 -5.48 5.79
C SER A 318 20.67 -6.77 6.23
N PRO A 319 21.40 -7.85 6.59
CA PRO A 319 20.82 -8.99 7.29
C PRO A 319 20.13 -8.58 8.59
N LEU A 320 19.18 -9.40 9.06
CA LEU A 320 18.60 -9.23 10.38
C LEU A 320 19.61 -9.56 11.49
N GLU A 321 19.69 -8.69 12.49
CA GLU A 321 20.53 -8.90 13.68
C GLU A 321 19.64 -9.29 14.87
N ASN A 322 19.30 -10.58 14.97
CA ASN A 322 18.51 -11.11 16.09
C ASN A 322 19.04 -12.46 16.60
N LYS A 323 18.50 -12.92 17.74
CA LYS A 323 18.96 -14.15 18.40
C LYS A 323 18.78 -15.40 17.54
N ASP A 324 17.68 -15.48 16.79
CA ASP A 324 17.39 -16.63 15.94
C ASP A 324 18.39 -16.73 14.79
N MET A 325 18.77 -15.59 14.20
CA MET A 325 19.83 -15.54 13.18
C MET A 325 21.17 -16.05 13.70
N THR A 326 21.58 -15.70 14.93
CA THR A 326 22.81 -16.23 15.53
C THR A 326 22.72 -17.75 15.78
N ILE A 327 21.56 -18.25 16.20
CA ILE A 327 21.32 -19.68 16.40
C ILE A 327 21.43 -20.42 15.06
N TRP A 328 20.78 -19.91 14.02
CA TRP A 328 20.76 -20.50 12.69
C TRP A 328 22.12 -20.41 11.99
N GLU A 329 22.87 -19.32 12.15
CA GLU A 329 24.24 -19.21 11.63
C GLU A 329 25.15 -20.28 12.25
N LYS A 330 25.01 -20.53 13.55
CA LYS A 330 25.74 -21.63 14.21
C LYS A 330 25.28 -23.02 13.72
N LYS A 331 24.00 -23.19 13.43
CA LYS A 331 23.40 -24.48 13.01
C LYS A 331 23.73 -24.82 11.55
N TYR A 332 23.62 -23.85 10.66
CA TYR A 332 23.73 -24.03 9.21
C TYR A 332 25.10 -23.60 8.64
N GLY A 333 25.92 -22.93 9.44
CA GLY A 333 27.29 -22.56 9.13
C GLY A 333 27.45 -21.05 8.85
N SER A 334 28.55 -20.48 9.36
CA SER A 334 28.98 -19.09 9.09
C SER A 334 29.56 -18.91 7.70
N ASP A 335 30.02 -20.00 7.07
CA ASP A 335 30.65 -19.97 5.74
C ASP A 335 29.62 -19.87 4.61
N TYR A 336 28.34 -19.72 4.96
CA TYR A 336 27.25 -19.65 4.00
C TYR A 336 27.21 -18.27 3.33
N HIS A 337 27.72 -18.21 2.10
CA HIS A 337 27.66 -17.01 1.27
C HIS A 337 26.20 -16.57 1.06
N ARG A 338 25.93 -15.31 1.36
CA ARG A 338 24.59 -14.70 1.29
C ARG A 338 23.92 -14.91 -0.08
N GLU A 339 24.72 -14.89 -1.13
CA GLU A 339 24.36 -15.13 -2.51
C GLU A 339 23.78 -16.52 -2.71
N GLU A 340 24.43 -17.55 -2.16
CA GLU A 340 23.91 -18.92 -2.20
C GLU A 340 22.59 -19.01 -1.43
N GLY A 341 22.42 -18.20 -0.38
CA GLY A 341 21.23 -18.24 0.47
C GLY A 341 20.04 -17.69 -0.27
N PHE A 342 20.28 -16.59 -0.98
CA PHE A 342 19.33 -16.02 -1.91
C PHE A 342 18.96 -16.98 -3.05
N MET A 343 19.94 -17.65 -3.67
CA MET A 343 19.67 -18.60 -4.75
C MET A 343 18.90 -19.83 -4.26
N HIS A 344 19.22 -20.35 -3.07
CA HIS A 344 18.44 -21.41 -2.42
C HIS A 344 17.00 -20.94 -2.13
N LEU A 345 16.82 -19.71 -1.64
CA LEU A 345 15.49 -19.12 -1.46
C LEU A 345 14.72 -19.02 -2.79
N LEU A 346 15.37 -18.64 -3.90
CA LEU A 346 14.74 -18.64 -5.23
C LEU A 346 14.28 -20.04 -5.65
N GLY A 347 15.11 -21.05 -5.47
CA GLY A 347 14.75 -22.45 -5.74
C GLY A 347 13.56 -22.91 -4.90
N THR A 348 13.56 -22.53 -3.61
CA THR A 348 12.45 -22.79 -2.69
C THR A 348 11.16 -22.06 -3.12
N TYR A 349 11.31 -20.85 -3.66
CA TYR A 349 10.20 -20.06 -4.19
C TYR A 349 9.52 -20.80 -5.35
N VAL A 350 10.31 -21.39 -6.24
CA VAL A 350 9.81 -22.16 -7.38
C VAL A 350 9.13 -23.46 -6.92
N SER A 351 9.62 -24.12 -5.87
CA SER A 351 9.13 -25.43 -5.42
C SER A 351 7.83 -25.39 -4.60
N ASP A 352 7.91 -25.55 -3.27
CA ASP A 352 6.74 -25.71 -2.38
C ASP A 352 6.22 -24.39 -1.78
N SER A 353 6.83 -23.26 -2.12
CA SER A 353 6.38 -21.97 -1.57
C SER A 353 4.96 -21.59 -1.95
N ARG A 354 4.32 -20.81 -1.10
CA ARG A 354 3.08 -20.10 -1.36
C ARG A 354 3.36 -18.62 -1.22
N VAL A 355 2.63 -17.83 -1.99
CA VAL A 355 2.69 -16.39 -1.91
C VAL A 355 1.33 -15.89 -1.49
N SER A 356 1.29 -15.13 -0.40
CA SER A 356 0.12 -14.35 -0.04
C SER A 356 0.43 -12.87 -0.24
N SER A 357 -0.57 -12.11 -0.68
CA SER A 357 -0.43 -10.67 -0.88
C SER A 357 -1.44 -9.98 0.03
N SER A 358 -0.96 -9.20 1.01
CA SER A 358 -1.83 -8.32 1.80
C SER A 358 -2.08 -6.98 1.12
N SER A 359 -1.26 -6.62 0.12
CA SER A 359 -1.36 -5.36 -0.61
C SER A 359 -0.98 -5.52 -2.08
N THR A 360 -1.20 -4.48 -2.87
CA THR A 360 -0.78 -4.44 -4.28
C THR A 360 0.73 -4.33 -4.46
N ILE A 361 1.49 -3.94 -3.43
CA ILE A 361 2.92 -3.62 -3.52
C ILE A 361 3.81 -4.55 -2.68
N SER A 362 3.24 -5.53 -1.97
CA SER A 362 4.00 -6.44 -1.12
C SER A 362 3.45 -7.85 -1.15
N ASN A 363 4.34 -8.81 -0.94
CA ASN A 363 4.04 -10.23 -0.83
C ASN A 363 4.63 -10.78 0.47
N ALA A 364 4.05 -11.84 1.00
CA ALA A 364 4.65 -12.70 2.00
C ALA A 364 4.99 -14.05 1.37
N PHE A 365 6.14 -14.59 1.75
CA PHE A 365 6.60 -15.93 1.44
C PHE A 365 6.06 -16.87 2.51
N ALA A 366 5.52 -18.02 2.11
CA ALA A 366 5.11 -19.06 3.03
C ALA A 366 5.49 -20.44 2.49
N ILE A 367 5.71 -21.42 3.37
CA ILE A 367 5.91 -22.83 3.03
C ILE A 367 5.15 -23.70 4.02
N ASN A 368 4.51 -24.75 3.51
CA ASN A 368 3.85 -25.76 4.33
C ASN A 368 4.57 -27.09 4.16
N LEU A 369 5.15 -27.60 5.24
CA LEU A 369 5.99 -28.80 5.20
C LEU A 369 5.37 -29.91 6.04
N SER A 370 5.35 -31.15 5.53
CA SER A 370 4.74 -32.28 6.26
C SER A 370 5.50 -32.58 7.55
N LYS A 371 4.78 -32.85 8.63
CA LYS A 371 5.37 -33.31 9.91
C LYS A 371 5.91 -34.74 9.86
N ASN A 372 5.65 -35.48 8.78
CA ASN A 372 6.13 -36.84 8.63
C ASN A 372 7.63 -36.94 8.35
N TYR A 373 8.29 -35.82 8.10
CA TYR A 373 9.70 -35.77 7.80
C TYR A 373 10.44 -34.92 8.83
N GLU A 374 11.43 -35.51 9.50
CA GLU A 374 12.27 -34.80 10.49
C GLU A 374 12.97 -33.58 9.87
N TRP A 375 13.39 -33.72 8.60
CA TRP A 375 14.07 -32.65 7.87
C TRP A 375 13.17 -31.44 7.52
N SER A 376 11.85 -31.55 7.65
CA SER A 376 10.93 -30.43 7.39
C SER A 376 11.20 -29.24 8.31
N VAL A 377 11.60 -29.48 9.57
CA VAL A 377 11.94 -28.40 10.50
C VAL A 377 13.22 -27.71 10.06
N ASP A 378 14.26 -28.48 9.70
CA ASP A 378 15.52 -27.93 9.21
C ASP A 378 15.33 -27.08 7.94
N PHE A 379 14.49 -27.54 7.01
CA PHE A 379 14.18 -26.81 5.78
C PHE A 379 13.38 -25.52 6.05
N GLY A 380 12.41 -25.57 6.97
CA GLY A 380 11.63 -24.41 7.39
C GLY A 380 12.48 -23.32 8.05
N GLU A 381 13.28 -23.70 9.04
CA GLU A 381 14.22 -22.81 9.71
C GLU A 381 15.27 -22.24 8.77
N ALA A 382 15.83 -23.06 7.87
CA ALA A 382 16.79 -22.59 6.87
C ALA A 382 16.18 -21.57 5.91
N SER A 383 14.91 -21.76 5.51
CA SER A 383 14.18 -20.78 4.70
C SER A 383 14.01 -19.46 5.44
N CYS A 384 13.70 -19.50 6.75
CA CYS A 384 13.65 -18.31 7.58
C CYS A 384 15.03 -17.64 7.73
N PHE A 385 16.10 -18.43 7.87
CA PHE A 385 17.46 -17.92 7.91
C PHE A 385 17.84 -17.20 6.61
N HIS A 386 17.57 -17.79 5.44
CA HIS A 386 17.83 -17.16 4.15
C HIS A 386 17.02 -15.88 3.92
N LEU A 387 15.77 -15.82 4.39
CA LEU A 387 14.98 -14.58 4.41
C LEU A 387 15.60 -13.54 5.34
N GLY A 388 16.05 -13.95 6.52
CA GLY A 388 16.73 -13.06 7.47
C GLY A 388 18.04 -12.51 6.92
N GLN A 389 18.78 -13.27 6.11
CA GLN A 389 19.98 -12.78 5.40
C GLN A 389 19.67 -11.66 4.39
N ILE A 390 18.42 -11.52 3.96
CA ILE A 390 17.95 -10.41 3.10
C ILE A 390 17.03 -9.45 3.85
N GLY A 391 17.16 -9.38 5.18
CA GLY A 391 16.48 -8.37 6.00
C GLY A 391 14.98 -8.62 6.18
N ILE A 392 14.47 -9.81 5.87
CA ILE A 392 13.04 -10.14 5.97
C ILE A 392 12.80 -11.05 7.17
N LYS A 393 11.88 -10.65 8.04
CA LYS A 393 11.47 -11.48 9.18
C LYS A 393 10.58 -12.62 8.72
N ALA A 394 10.87 -13.82 9.24
CA ALA A 394 10.03 -15.00 9.04
C ALA A 394 10.09 -15.90 10.27
N HIS A 395 9.01 -16.63 10.51
CA HIS A 395 8.89 -17.56 11.62
C HIS A 395 7.84 -18.63 11.31
N GLN A 396 7.82 -19.68 12.12
CA GLN A 396 6.74 -20.65 12.14
C GLN A 396 5.49 -20.01 12.76
N THR A 397 4.40 -19.89 11.99
CA THR A 397 3.19 -19.18 12.45
C THR A 397 2.24 -20.10 13.20
N ALA A 398 2.05 -21.33 12.72
CA ALA A 398 1.19 -22.32 13.33
C ALA A 398 1.48 -23.72 12.79
N ASP A 399 1.08 -24.72 13.56
CA ASP A 399 0.99 -26.08 13.08
C ASP A 399 -0.42 -26.34 12.57
N LYS A 400 -0.55 -26.90 11.36
CA LYS A 400 -1.83 -27.38 10.85
C LYS A 400 -2.02 -28.83 11.26
N GLU A 401 -3.12 -29.09 11.94
CA GLU A 401 -3.56 -30.45 12.23
C GLU A 401 -4.02 -31.16 10.94
N PRO A 402 -4.00 -32.51 10.92
CA PRO A 402 -4.52 -33.27 9.80
C PRO A 402 -5.95 -32.86 9.48
N SER A 403 -6.26 -32.68 8.20
CA SER A 403 -7.59 -32.28 7.74
C SER A 403 -8.04 -33.10 6.55
N VAL A 404 -9.36 -33.17 6.34
CA VAL A 404 -9.94 -33.79 5.15
C VAL A 404 -10.50 -32.67 4.29
N ALA A 405 -10.02 -32.56 3.05
CA ALA A 405 -10.51 -31.63 2.07
C ALA A 405 -11.21 -32.39 0.95
N ASP A 406 -12.44 -31.99 0.62
CA ASP A 406 -13.10 -32.46 -0.59
C ASP A 406 -12.59 -31.65 -1.78
N ILE A 407 -11.98 -32.32 -2.76
CA ILE A 407 -11.52 -31.70 -4.00
C ILE A 407 -12.39 -32.22 -5.14
N GLU A 408 -12.99 -31.29 -5.89
CA GLU A 408 -13.69 -31.60 -7.13
C GLU A 408 -12.68 -32.03 -8.20
N THR A 409 -12.85 -33.24 -8.73
CA THR A 409 -12.06 -33.79 -9.82
C THR A 409 -12.95 -34.01 -11.04
N GLU A 410 -12.35 -34.27 -12.22
CA GLU A 410 -13.10 -34.64 -13.43
C GLU A 410 -14.04 -35.84 -13.22
N THR A 411 -13.77 -36.69 -12.24
CA THR A 411 -14.56 -37.87 -11.88
C THR A 411 -15.51 -37.67 -10.70
N GLY A 412 -15.67 -36.44 -10.20
CA GLY A 412 -16.51 -36.10 -9.04
C GLY A 412 -15.70 -35.67 -7.81
N MET A 413 -16.39 -35.55 -6.67
CA MET A 413 -15.78 -35.14 -5.39
C MET A 413 -14.89 -36.24 -4.83
N ARG A 414 -13.63 -35.89 -4.52
CA ARG A 414 -12.66 -36.80 -3.90
C ARG A 414 -12.20 -36.23 -2.57
N GLN A 415 -12.31 -37.02 -1.51
CA GLN A 415 -11.69 -36.71 -0.23
C GLN A 415 -10.17 -36.88 -0.33
N ILE A 416 -9.46 -35.84 0.06
CA ILE A 416 -8.01 -35.82 0.22
C ILE A 416 -7.71 -35.56 1.68
N HIS A 417 -7.01 -36.51 2.29
CA HIS A 417 -6.49 -36.37 3.64
C HIS A 417 -5.19 -35.57 3.55
N ALA A 418 -5.23 -34.33 4.02
CA ALA A 418 -4.05 -33.53 4.26
C ALA A 418 -3.45 -33.94 5.61
N GLU A 419 -2.18 -34.31 5.60
CA GLU A 419 -1.44 -34.66 6.81
C GLU A 419 -1.17 -33.41 7.67
N ALA A 420 -0.66 -33.61 8.89
CA ALA A 420 -0.22 -32.50 9.72
C ALA A 420 0.96 -31.76 9.06
N GLN A 421 0.97 -30.42 9.14
CA GLN A 421 1.98 -29.58 8.50
C GLN A 421 2.55 -28.53 9.45
N TYR A 422 3.83 -28.21 9.28
CA TYR A 422 4.46 -27.00 9.79
C TYR A 422 4.19 -25.86 8.81
N GLU A 423 3.67 -24.72 9.28
CA GLU A 423 3.50 -23.50 8.46
C GLU A 423 4.53 -22.45 8.85
N TRP A 424 5.33 -22.04 7.88
CA TRP A 424 6.32 -20.99 8.01
C TRP A 424 5.92 -19.82 7.12
N GLN A 425 6.02 -18.60 7.64
CA GLN A 425 5.61 -17.41 6.91
C GLN A 425 6.52 -16.22 7.22
N SER A 426 6.77 -15.41 6.18
CA SER A 426 7.44 -14.12 6.29
C SER A 426 6.48 -12.97 6.58
N GLU A 427 7.01 -11.85 7.04
CA GLU A 427 6.30 -10.57 6.93
C GLU A 427 6.07 -10.21 5.46
N ASN A 428 5.15 -9.27 5.22
CA ASN A 428 4.92 -8.76 3.88
C ASN A 428 6.06 -7.81 3.50
N SER A 429 6.67 -8.04 2.34
CA SER A 429 7.78 -7.24 1.85
C SER A 429 7.62 -6.89 0.36
N PRO A 430 7.85 -5.62 -0.01
CA PRO A 430 8.11 -5.20 -1.39
C PRO A 430 9.21 -6.02 -2.09
N LEU A 431 10.27 -6.39 -1.36
CA LEU A 431 11.40 -7.15 -1.89
C LEU A 431 10.96 -8.53 -2.37
N LEU A 432 10.05 -9.21 -1.65
CA LEU A 432 9.51 -10.50 -2.10
C LEU A 432 8.69 -10.38 -3.38
N LYS A 433 8.01 -9.25 -3.56
CA LYS A 433 7.28 -8.98 -4.80
C LYS A 433 8.22 -8.66 -5.96
N TRP A 434 9.32 -7.95 -5.71
CA TRP A 434 10.40 -7.78 -6.68
C TRP A 434 11.05 -9.12 -7.05
N ILE A 435 11.43 -9.95 -6.07
CA ILE A 435 11.99 -11.30 -6.30
C ILE A 435 11.08 -12.12 -7.23
N ARG A 436 9.79 -12.17 -6.89
CA ARG A 436 8.81 -12.90 -7.68
C ARG A 436 8.73 -12.41 -9.12
N LYS A 437 8.66 -11.09 -9.34
CA LYS A 437 8.48 -10.49 -10.66
C LYS A 437 9.76 -10.43 -11.49
N SER A 438 10.80 -9.82 -10.95
CA SER A 438 12.04 -9.51 -11.68
C SER A 438 13.07 -10.63 -11.69
N CYS A 439 13.11 -11.47 -10.66
CA CYS A 439 14.08 -12.58 -10.60
C CYS A 439 13.52 -13.88 -11.20
N LEU A 440 12.21 -14.11 -11.05
CA LEU A 440 11.56 -15.36 -11.50
C LEU A 440 10.63 -15.17 -12.70
N GLY A 441 10.33 -13.93 -13.10
CA GLY A 441 9.41 -13.64 -14.21
C GLY A 441 7.94 -13.92 -13.90
N TYR A 442 7.58 -14.13 -12.63
CA TYR A 442 6.20 -14.47 -12.27
C TYR A 442 5.31 -13.23 -12.14
N ASP A 443 4.11 -13.31 -12.68
CA ASP A 443 3.07 -12.32 -12.46
C ASP A 443 2.32 -12.53 -11.12
N ASP A 444 1.24 -11.79 -10.89
CA ASP A 444 0.43 -11.90 -9.67
C ASP A 444 -0.55 -13.11 -9.68
N SER A 445 -0.54 -13.97 -10.71
CA SER A 445 -1.38 -15.17 -10.82
C SER A 445 -0.80 -16.39 -10.11
N ALA A 446 -1.48 -17.55 -10.16
CA ALA A 446 -1.00 -18.76 -9.50
C ALA A 446 0.31 -19.27 -10.13
N LYS A 447 1.32 -19.56 -9.29
CA LYS A 447 2.65 -19.98 -9.76
C LYS A 447 2.66 -21.33 -10.51
N THR A 448 1.70 -22.21 -10.22
CA THR A 448 1.65 -23.59 -10.72
C THR A 448 1.75 -23.71 -12.24
N TYR A 449 1.31 -22.68 -12.98
CA TYR A 449 1.28 -22.69 -14.45
C TYR A 449 2.26 -21.71 -15.10
N GLN A 450 3.12 -21.08 -14.30
CA GLN A 450 4.09 -20.11 -14.79
C GLN A 450 5.45 -20.77 -15.01
N LYS A 451 6.22 -20.25 -15.97
CA LYS A 451 7.60 -20.66 -16.22
C LYS A 451 8.55 -19.67 -15.55
N VAL A 452 9.66 -20.18 -15.03
CA VAL A 452 10.70 -19.34 -14.45
C VAL A 452 11.48 -18.66 -15.57
N ASP A 453 11.70 -17.35 -15.43
CA ASP A 453 12.74 -16.66 -16.21
C ASP A 453 14.12 -17.08 -15.71
N SER A 454 14.66 -18.14 -16.32
CA SER A 454 15.82 -18.87 -15.81
C SER A 454 17.13 -18.57 -16.53
N GLU A 455 17.14 -17.77 -17.60
CA GLU A 455 18.35 -17.53 -18.42
C GLU A 455 19.50 -17.02 -17.57
N TRP A 456 19.28 -15.98 -16.77
CA TRP A 456 20.31 -15.41 -15.89
C TRP A 456 20.75 -16.38 -14.77
N ILE A 457 19.86 -17.30 -14.34
CA ILE A 457 20.17 -18.35 -13.36
C ILE A 457 21.09 -19.39 -13.99
N LEU A 458 20.82 -19.80 -15.24
CA LEU A 458 21.61 -20.79 -15.98
C LEU A 458 23.02 -20.26 -16.32
N ASP A 459 23.16 -18.95 -16.49
CA ASP A 459 24.45 -18.28 -16.72
C ASP A 459 25.21 -17.95 -15.43
N ALA A 460 24.59 -18.14 -14.25
CA ALA A 460 25.22 -17.84 -12.98
C ALA A 460 26.42 -18.79 -12.69
N PRO A 461 27.36 -18.37 -11.81
CA PRO A 461 28.42 -19.22 -11.31
C PRO A 461 27.90 -20.58 -10.81
N ARG A 462 28.70 -21.63 -11.00
CA ARG A 462 28.29 -23.01 -10.72
C ARG A 462 27.74 -23.19 -9.29
N ASN A 463 28.37 -22.59 -8.28
CA ASN A 463 27.92 -22.69 -6.89
C ASN A 463 26.52 -22.08 -6.68
N LEU A 464 26.21 -20.98 -7.36
CA LEU A 464 24.88 -20.34 -7.31
C LEU A 464 23.80 -21.20 -7.97
N ARG A 465 24.12 -21.83 -9.11
CA ARG A 465 23.22 -22.81 -9.76
C ARG A 465 22.97 -24.03 -8.88
N VAL A 466 23.99 -24.50 -8.18
CA VAL A 466 23.85 -25.60 -7.21
C VAL A 466 22.97 -25.17 -6.05
N ALA A 467 23.16 -23.98 -5.48
CA ALA A 467 22.31 -23.47 -4.41
C ALA A 467 20.83 -23.33 -4.85
N PHE A 468 20.60 -22.85 -6.07
CA PHE A 468 19.25 -22.81 -6.66
C PHE A 468 18.65 -24.22 -6.80
N LEU A 469 19.40 -25.18 -7.35
CA LEU A 469 18.97 -26.57 -7.43
C LEU A 469 18.66 -27.13 -6.04
N GLN A 470 19.44 -26.79 -5.02
CA GLN A 470 19.24 -27.24 -3.65
C GLN A 470 17.89 -26.77 -3.09
N GLY A 471 17.55 -25.49 -3.26
CA GLY A 471 16.25 -24.97 -2.84
C GLY A 471 15.08 -25.60 -3.59
N TYR A 472 15.25 -25.87 -4.89
CA TYR A 472 14.23 -26.54 -5.67
C TYR A 472 14.05 -27.99 -5.19
N ALA A 473 15.14 -28.74 -5.08
CA ALA A 473 15.13 -30.16 -4.73
C ALA A 473 14.70 -30.43 -3.27
N ASP A 474 15.03 -29.55 -2.32
CA ASP A 474 14.58 -29.70 -0.93
C ASP A 474 13.03 -29.69 -0.84
N GLY A 475 12.34 -28.94 -1.70
CA GLY A 475 10.88 -29.01 -1.86
C GLY A 475 10.45 -30.17 -2.76
N ASP A 476 10.63 -30.00 -4.07
CA ASP A 476 10.04 -30.84 -5.14
C ASP A 476 10.93 -32.00 -5.62
N GLY A 477 12.12 -32.16 -5.05
CA GLY A 477 13.06 -33.21 -5.42
C GLY A 477 12.73 -34.57 -4.83
N GLY A 478 13.04 -35.64 -5.56
CA GLY A 478 12.81 -37.00 -5.13
C GLY A 478 13.88 -37.96 -5.64
N VAL A 479 14.10 -39.02 -4.87
CA VAL A 479 15.02 -40.11 -5.21
C VAL A 479 14.25 -41.42 -5.13
N SER A 480 14.48 -42.30 -6.11
CA SER A 480 13.99 -43.67 -6.08
C SER A 480 15.17 -44.64 -6.09
N SER A 481 15.50 -45.23 -4.94
CA SER A 481 16.45 -46.35 -4.84
C SER A 481 15.99 -47.52 -5.71
N ARG A 482 14.68 -47.81 -5.67
CA ARG A 482 14.01 -48.86 -6.45
C ARG A 482 14.23 -48.75 -7.95
N SER A 483 14.18 -47.53 -8.47
CA SER A 483 14.21 -47.25 -9.91
C SER A 483 15.52 -46.60 -10.35
N TYR A 484 16.47 -46.41 -9.43
CA TYR A 484 17.78 -45.80 -9.63
C TYR A 484 17.71 -44.45 -10.35
N TYR A 485 16.93 -43.50 -9.83
CA TYR A 485 16.91 -42.14 -10.37
C TYR A 485 16.77 -41.06 -9.30
N PHE A 486 17.31 -39.90 -9.61
CA PHE A 486 16.93 -38.60 -9.04
C PHE A 486 15.95 -37.89 -9.99
N ALA A 487 14.99 -37.15 -9.44
CA ALA A 487 14.03 -36.37 -10.20
C ALA A 487 13.60 -35.10 -9.47
N ILE A 488 13.19 -34.09 -10.23
CA ILE A 488 12.44 -32.93 -9.76
C ILE A 488 11.02 -33.01 -10.31
N SER A 489 10.03 -32.86 -9.43
CA SER A 489 8.62 -32.77 -9.81
C SER A 489 8.33 -31.39 -10.42
N THR A 490 7.70 -31.35 -11.59
CA THR A 490 7.24 -30.10 -12.21
C THR A 490 6.10 -30.39 -13.18
N HIS A 491 5.14 -29.47 -13.26
CA HIS A 491 3.97 -29.59 -14.14
C HIS A 491 4.10 -28.78 -15.42
N SER A 492 4.72 -27.62 -15.34
CA SER A 492 4.66 -26.57 -16.37
C SER A 492 6.05 -26.16 -16.88
N ASP A 493 7.12 -26.46 -16.12
CA ASP A 493 8.46 -25.93 -16.40
C ASP A 493 9.55 -27.02 -16.48
N HIS A 494 9.28 -28.06 -17.28
CA HIS A 494 10.23 -29.16 -17.51
C HIS A 494 11.52 -28.67 -18.18
N GLU A 495 11.44 -27.61 -18.98
CA GLU A 495 12.57 -27.09 -19.75
C GLU A 495 13.61 -26.41 -18.87
N THR A 496 13.19 -25.52 -17.97
CA THR A 496 14.09 -24.90 -17.00
C THR A 496 14.81 -25.94 -16.16
N VAL A 497 14.10 -26.95 -15.66
CA VAL A 497 14.68 -28.00 -14.82
C VAL A 497 15.70 -28.85 -15.59
N GLU A 498 15.37 -29.24 -16.83
CA GLU A 498 16.30 -29.96 -17.69
C GLU A 498 17.56 -29.13 -17.96
N ASN A 499 17.41 -27.87 -18.38
CA ASN A 499 18.52 -26.99 -18.70
C ASN A 499 19.40 -26.76 -17.46
N LEU A 500 18.81 -26.60 -16.28
CA LEU A 500 19.55 -26.47 -15.01
C LEU A 500 20.41 -27.70 -14.75
N LEU A 501 19.83 -28.90 -14.82
CA LEU A 501 20.55 -30.15 -14.57
C LEU A 501 21.65 -30.40 -15.63
N GLN A 502 21.35 -30.16 -16.91
CA GLN A 502 22.31 -30.28 -18.00
C GLN A 502 23.48 -29.29 -17.84
N SER A 503 23.19 -28.05 -17.42
CA SER A 503 24.22 -27.04 -17.15
C SER A 503 25.19 -27.46 -16.02
N LEU A 504 24.76 -28.39 -15.16
CA LEU A 504 25.54 -29.00 -14.09
C LEU A 504 26.16 -30.35 -14.48
N GLY A 505 26.06 -30.77 -15.75
CA GLY A 505 26.63 -32.01 -16.26
C GLY A 505 25.80 -33.26 -15.97
N VAL A 506 24.48 -33.10 -15.75
CA VAL A 506 23.56 -34.20 -15.44
C VAL A 506 22.61 -34.42 -16.62
N ASP A 507 22.76 -35.55 -17.30
CA ASP A 507 21.85 -35.94 -18.38
C ASP A 507 20.45 -36.24 -17.83
N THR A 508 19.42 -35.77 -18.52
CA THR A 508 18.03 -35.94 -18.07
C THR A 508 17.11 -36.51 -19.14
N HIS A 509 15.93 -36.93 -18.68
CA HIS A 509 14.81 -37.39 -19.48
C HIS A 509 13.52 -36.82 -18.89
N ARG A 510 12.66 -36.26 -19.75
CA ARG A 510 11.35 -35.71 -19.36
C ARG A 510 10.26 -36.79 -19.31
N THR A 511 9.44 -36.75 -18.26
CA THR A 511 8.16 -37.46 -18.20
C THR A 511 7.02 -36.42 -18.16
N LYS A 512 5.77 -36.84 -17.99
CA LYS A 512 4.63 -35.92 -17.83
C LYS A 512 4.68 -35.08 -16.54
N LYS A 513 5.38 -35.56 -15.50
CA LYS A 513 5.35 -34.96 -14.15
C LYS A 513 6.73 -34.66 -13.57
N TYR A 514 7.77 -35.11 -14.23
CA TYR A 514 9.12 -35.14 -13.67
C TYR A 514 10.15 -34.91 -14.76
N VAL A 515 11.22 -34.22 -14.39
CA VAL A 515 12.51 -34.31 -15.07
C VAL A 515 13.40 -35.20 -14.21
N ARG A 516 13.91 -36.29 -14.78
CA ARG A 516 14.71 -37.28 -14.05
C ARG A 516 16.03 -37.55 -14.73
N THR A 517 17.02 -37.98 -13.96
CA THR A 517 18.30 -38.52 -14.48
C THR A 517 18.07 -39.58 -15.57
N ALA A 518 18.81 -39.49 -16.67
CA ALA A 518 18.61 -40.34 -17.86
C ALA A 518 19.19 -41.74 -17.70
N ASN A 519 20.29 -41.87 -16.94
CA ASN A 519 21.06 -43.11 -16.82
C ASN A 519 21.84 -43.14 -15.48
N PHE A 520 22.53 -44.25 -15.21
CA PHE A 520 23.29 -44.43 -13.97
C PHE A 520 24.46 -43.46 -13.82
N GLN A 521 25.11 -43.05 -14.91
CA GLN A 521 26.17 -42.06 -14.84
C GLN A 521 25.61 -40.70 -14.41
N ALA A 522 24.44 -40.31 -14.92
CA ALA A 522 23.76 -39.09 -14.49
C ALA A 522 23.40 -39.12 -12.99
N VAL A 523 23.01 -40.28 -12.44
CA VAL A 523 22.77 -40.45 -11.00
C VAL A 523 24.05 -40.27 -10.17
N LYS A 524 25.19 -40.73 -10.70
CA LYS A 524 26.50 -40.50 -10.06
C LYS A 524 26.89 -39.03 -10.13
N ASN A 525 26.77 -38.40 -11.30
CA ASN A 525 27.08 -37.00 -11.52
C ASN A 525 26.25 -36.08 -10.60
N ILE A 526 24.95 -36.34 -10.43
CA ILE A 526 24.12 -35.53 -9.52
C ILE A 526 24.52 -35.74 -8.05
N ALA A 527 24.98 -36.92 -7.65
CA ALA A 527 25.41 -37.16 -6.27
C ALA A 527 26.73 -36.43 -5.92
N GLU A 528 27.58 -36.14 -6.91
CA GLU A 528 28.76 -35.27 -6.75
C GLU A 528 28.37 -33.80 -6.50
N ILE A 529 27.11 -33.45 -6.76
CA ILE A 529 26.53 -32.11 -6.63
C ILE A 529 25.35 -32.20 -5.67
N PRO A 530 25.58 -32.43 -4.36
CA PRO A 530 24.55 -32.86 -3.42
C PRO A 530 23.30 -31.97 -3.52
N PRO A 531 22.21 -32.48 -4.13
CA PRO A 531 21.08 -31.65 -4.50
C PRO A 531 20.16 -31.40 -3.32
N PHE A 532 20.26 -32.15 -2.22
CA PHE A 532 19.46 -31.90 -1.03
C PHE A 532 20.34 -31.33 0.07
N LYS A 533 20.07 -30.09 0.47
CA LYS A 533 20.86 -29.42 1.51
C LYS A 533 20.27 -29.65 2.89
N TYR A 534 18.96 -29.45 2.98
CA TYR A 534 18.23 -29.59 4.24
C TYR A 534 17.42 -30.89 4.29
N ALA A 535 16.98 -31.43 3.15
CA ALA A 535 16.31 -32.74 3.08
C ALA A 535 17.31 -33.92 3.18
N ARG A 536 18.01 -34.02 4.32
CA ARG A 536 19.15 -34.93 4.53
C ARG A 536 18.86 -36.41 4.27
N ASP A 537 17.65 -36.88 4.55
CA ASP A 537 17.30 -38.29 4.28
C ASP A 537 17.15 -38.56 2.78
N ARG A 538 16.73 -37.58 1.99
CA ARG A 538 16.74 -37.68 0.53
C ARG A 538 18.17 -37.72 0.01
N GLN A 539 19.08 -36.91 0.59
CA GLN A 539 20.51 -36.95 0.27
C GLN A 539 21.12 -38.34 0.56
N ARG A 540 20.87 -38.88 1.76
CA ARG A 540 21.32 -40.23 2.13
C ARG A 540 20.75 -41.31 1.21
N THR A 541 19.50 -41.16 0.80
CA THR A 541 18.87 -42.08 -0.17
C THR A 541 19.55 -42.00 -1.54
N LEU A 542 19.95 -40.80 -2.00
CA LEU A 542 20.73 -40.64 -3.23
C LEU A 542 22.10 -41.32 -3.14
N GLU A 543 22.82 -41.10 -2.05
CA GLU A 543 24.12 -41.73 -1.79
C GLU A 543 24.01 -43.26 -1.71
N LYS A 544 22.98 -43.78 -1.04
CA LYS A 544 22.67 -45.22 -1.02
C LYS A 544 22.39 -45.73 -2.43
N THR A 545 21.63 -44.99 -3.22
CA THR A 545 21.30 -45.35 -4.62
C THR A 545 22.57 -45.44 -5.47
N VAL A 546 23.53 -44.52 -5.31
CA VAL A 546 24.83 -44.59 -5.99
C VAL A 546 25.62 -45.84 -5.58
N LYS A 547 25.72 -46.12 -4.28
CA LYS A 547 26.40 -47.34 -3.79
C LYS A 547 25.73 -48.61 -4.31
N MET A 548 24.41 -48.63 -4.40
CA MET A 548 23.66 -49.74 -5.01
C MET A 548 23.97 -49.90 -6.50
N ILE A 549 24.07 -48.81 -7.26
CA ILE A 549 24.46 -48.83 -8.67
C ILE A 549 25.87 -49.44 -8.83
N GLU A 550 26.80 -49.08 -7.94
CA GLU A 550 28.18 -49.57 -7.94
C GLU A 550 28.30 -51.04 -7.53
N ALA A 551 27.50 -51.46 -6.55
CA ALA A 551 27.44 -52.83 -6.07
C ALA A 551 26.49 -53.72 -6.90
N ARG A 552 26.01 -53.24 -8.04
CA ARG A 552 25.09 -54.01 -8.89
C ARG A 552 25.80 -55.20 -9.50
N ARG A 553 25.28 -56.41 -9.27
CA ARG A 553 25.83 -57.63 -9.87
C ARG A 553 25.57 -57.62 -11.38
N LEU A 554 26.61 -57.33 -12.16
CA LEU A 554 26.50 -57.14 -13.62
C LEU A 554 26.17 -58.42 -14.39
N SER A 555 26.61 -59.59 -13.89
CA SER A 555 26.39 -60.89 -14.54
C SER A 555 25.78 -61.93 -13.58
N PRO A 556 24.49 -61.79 -13.19
CA PRO A 556 23.86 -62.72 -12.25
C PRO A 556 23.74 -64.14 -12.79
N LYS A 557 23.75 -64.34 -14.12
CA LYS A 557 23.75 -65.69 -14.71
C LYS A 557 25.09 -66.41 -14.57
N ALA A 558 26.19 -65.67 -14.58
CA ALA A 558 27.55 -66.22 -14.41
C ALA A 558 27.93 -66.36 -12.92
N ASN A 559 27.33 -65.55 -12.05
CA ASN A 559 27.45 -65.64 -10.61
C ASN A 559 26.04 -65.61 -9.96
N PRO A 560 25.32 -66.74 -9.98
CA PRO A 560 23.95 -66.81 -9.48
C PRO A 560 23.87 -66.53 -7.98
N PRO A 561 22.73 -66.01 -7.49
CA PRO A 561 22.50 -65.93 -6.05
C PRO A 561 22.58 -67.31 -5.40
N SER A 562 23.12 -67.37 -4.19
CA SER A 562 23.12 -68.55 -3.34
C SER A 562 21.69 -68.94 -2.94
N GLN A 563 21.49 -70.18 -2.50
CA GLN A 563 20.16 -70.63 -2.05
C GLN A 563 19.65 -69.81 -0.86
N GLU A 564 20.52 -69.37 0.04
CA GLU A 564 20.13 -68.50 1.17
C GLU A 564 19.57 -67.16 0.66
N GLU A 565 20.22 -66.57 -0.35
CA GLU A 565 19.80 -65.32 -0.96
C GLU A 565 18.44 -65.48 -1.66
N ILE A 566 18.23 -66.61 -2.36
CA ILE A 566 16.94 -66.92 -3.00
C ILE A 566 15.84 -67.11 -1.97
N ILE A 567 16.09 -67.83 -0.88
CA ILE A 567 15.14 -68.00 0.23
C ILE A 567 14.77 -66.64 0.82
N PHE A 568 15.75 -65.78 1.07
CA PHE A 568 15.51 -64.43 1.57
C PHE A 568 14.65 -63.58 0.61
N MET A 569 14.95 -63.62 -0.69
CA MET A 569 14.15 -62.94 -1.71
C MET A 569 12.70 -63.46 -1.77
N LYS A 570 12.51 -64.78 -1.69
CA LYS A 570 11.17 -65.40 -1.65
C LYS A 570 10.39 -65.00 -0.41
N GLN A 571 11.04 -64.94 0.76
CA GLN A 571 10.41 -64.50 1.99
C GLN A 571 9.91 -63.05 1.89
N LEU A 572 10.77 -62.11 1.48
CA LEU A 572 10.36 -60.72 1.29
C LEU A 572 9.21 -60.60 0.28
N ARG A 573 9.24 -61.40 -0.79
CA ARG A 573 8.16 -61.41 -1.76
C ARG A 573 6.84 -61.89 -1.16
N ALA A 574 6.88 -62.92 -0.32
CA ALA A 574 5.71 -63.42 0.41
C ALA A 574 5.15 -62.39 1.40
N GLU A 575 6.01 -61.54 1.96
CA GLU A 575 5.64 -60.37 2.80
C GLU A 575 5.08 -59.19 1.97
N GLY A 576 4.96 -59.33 0.65
CA GLY A 576 4.38 -58.33 -0.24
C GLY A 576 5.38 -57.29 -0.76
N VAL A 577 6.67 -57.43 -0.44
CA VAL A 577 7.73 -56.52 -0.90
C VAL A 577 7.86 -56.58 -2.42
N SER A 578 7.92 -55.42 -3.07
CA SER A 578 8.09 -55.33 -4.53
C SER A 578 9.50 -55.77 -4.97
N TYR A 579 9.65 -56.35 -6.16
CA TYR A 579 10.97 -56.82 -6.65
C TYR A 579 12.08 -55.77 -6.59
N GLY A 580 11.77 -54.49 -6.83
CA GLY A 580 12.79 -53.45 -6.74
C GLY A 580 13.14 -53.07 -5.29
N LEU A 581 12.20 -53.20 -4.35
CA LEU A 581 12.50 -53.03 -2.92
C LEU A 581 13.27 -54.24 -2.37
N ILE A 582 13.05 -55.45 -2.90
CA ILE A 582 13.90 -56.62 -2.60
C ILE A 582 15.36 -56.33 -2.97
N GLY A 583 15.61 -55.64 -4.10
CA GLY A 583 16.96 -55.23 -4.49
C GLY A 583 17.64 -54.31 -3.48
N GLU A 584 16.88 -53.48 -2.77
CA GLU A 584 17.38 -52.63 -1.69
C GLU A 584 17.69 -53.45 -0.43
N HIS A 585 16.80 -54.36 -0.03
CA HIS A 585 17.03 -55.26 1.10
C HIS A 585 18.24 -56.19 0.88
N LEU A 586 18.47 -56.64 -0.36
CA LEU A 586 19.68 -57.40 -0.71
C LEU A 586 20.94 -56.57 -0.49
N PHE A 587 20.90 -55.29 -0.87
CA PHE A 587 22.05 -54.41 -0.67
C PHE A 587 22.33 -54.19 0.81
N ASP A 588 21.29 -53.95 1.61
CA ASP A 588 21.43 -53.73 3.05
C ASP A 588 21.96 -54.98 3.78
N LYS A 589 21.54 -56.18 3.35
CA LYS A 589 21.94 -57.45 4.00
C LYS A 589 23.26 -58.02 3.49
N TYR A 590 23.49 -57.97 2.18
CA TYR A 590 24.59 -58.70 1.51
C TYR A 590 25.57 -57.78 0.77
N GLY A 591 25.35 -56.47 0.76
CA GLY A 591 26.26 -55.50 0.14
C GLY A 591 26.24 -55.46 -1.39
N TYR A 592 25.27 -56.10 -2.04
CA TYR A 592 25.08 -56.03 -3.50
C TYR A 592 23.59 -55.96 -3.86
N THR A 593 23.29 -55.53 -5.09
CA THR A 593 21.91 -55.47 -5.60
C THR A 593 21.74 -56.21 -6.93
N LEU A 594 20.50 -56.53 -7.28
CA LEU A 594 20.10 -57.20 -8.52
C LEU A 594 19.05 -56.37 -9.25
N ASP A 595 19.03 -56.49 -10.59
CA ASP A 595 17.93 -55.92 -11.39
C ASP A 595 16.60 -56.56 -10.96
N PRO A 596 15.51 -55.78 -10.82
CA PRO A 596 14.20 -56.32 -10.47
C PRO A 596 13.74 -57.48 -11.37
N ARG A 597 14.13 -57.48 -12.65
CA ARG A 597 13.83 -58.58 -13.59
C ARG A 597 14.60 -59.85 -13.24
N ASN A 598 15.88 -59.73 -12.86
CA ASN A 598 16.66 -60.88 -12.43
C ASN A 598 16.13 -61.46 -11.11
N ILE A 599 15.76 -60.60 -10.15
CA ILE A 599 15.13 -61.03 -8.89
C ILE A 599 13.86 -61.83 -9.19
N ARG A 600 13.01 -61.32 -10.09
CA ARG A 600 11.80 -62.01 -10.53
C ARG A 600 12.13 -63.38 -11.14
N ASP A 601 13.08 -63.43 -12.06
CA ASP A 601 13.49 -64.67 -12.72
C ASP A 601 14.00 -65.72 -11.72
N PHE A 602 14.76 -65.32 -10.69
CA PHE A 602 15.26 -66.25 -9.66
C PHE A 602 14.18 -66.72 -8.67
N ILE A 603 13.17 -65.88 -8.41
CA ILE A 603 12.04 -66.24 -7.54
C ILE A 603 11.05 -67.16 -8.26
N GLU A 604 10.80 -66.93 -9.57
CA GLU A 604 9.76 -67.62 -10.34
C GLU A 604 10.23 -68.93 -11.01
N ASN A 605 11.53 -69.07 -11.32
CA ASN A 605 12.06 -70.23 -12.08
C ASN A 605 12.78 -71.30 -11.22
N GLN A 606 12.73 -71.21 -9.89
CA GLN A 606 13.16 -72.24 -8.92
C GLN A 606 12.10 -72.40 -7.84
#